data_AF-A0A1F5RZD2-F1
#
_entry.id   AF-A0A1F5RZD2-F1
#
_cell.length_a   1.000
_cell.length_b   1.000
_cell.length_c   1.000
_cell.angle_alpha   90.00
_cell.angle_beta   90.00
_cell.angle_gamma   90.00
#
_symmetry.space_group_name_H-M   'P 1'
#
loop_
_entity.id
_entity.type
_entity.pdbx_description
1 polymer ?
#
loop_
_entity_poly.entity_id
_entity_poly.type
_entity_poly.pdbx_seq_one_letter_code
_entity_poly.pdbx_strand_id
1 'polypeptide(L)'
;MQKSTWLGAGAIIVAVLLWSMDGVIIRPKLYTLSAGLVVFLEHAFDFIVLAPFIWLGWRRIKNLTTKDWGSLLWICVFGGLIGTIMITKAFFAAVNGEVTFATVILLQKLQPIFALVLARLLLGEKLAAKFYGWAIVAIGAAYALAFGQSGINWSDVLVQNRATLFALLAAFAFGSSTVFGKRIVNHLDFRSVAALRFGITAILALILILINDDIWLVNAVSPLQWRLFGIIVVTSGATALFIYYYGLRRITASAATICELFWPVSAVALDYFINRNTLTPLQIAAGSVLLLAVVLATKEARPGPIKFSATTIPGRGTGRVLGFATANLDKVTLDMEHGVYLVSARFSGQTYRGLLHFGYRETFDLGPSLELYLIDFVGNLYGVTIEVEVIRRIRDVKKFPNAEALQHQIRQDLKELEKVQ
;
A
#
# COMPACT_ATOMS: atom_id res chain seq x y z
N MET A 1 16.48 -8.87 -2.65
CA MET A 1 15.79 -7.86 -1.83
C MET A 1 15.85 -6.47 -2.46
N GLN A 2 17.04 -5.90 -2.70
CA GLN A 2 17.21 -4.53 -3.21
C GLN A 2 16.54 -4.23 -4.56
N LYS A 3 16.62 -5.15 -5.55
CA LYS A 3 15.90 -4.99 -6.84
C LYS A 3 14.38 -4.89 -6.65
N SER A 4 13.81 -5.67 -5.74
CA SER A 4 12.36 -5.64 -5.44
C SER A 4 11.95 -4.34 -4.79
N THR A 5 12.78 -3.79 -3.89
CA THR A 5 12.53 -2.50 -3.23
C THR A 5 12.47 -1.37 -4.25
N TRP A 6 13.44 -1.28 -5.16
CA TRP A 6 13.47 -0.22 -6.18
C TRP A 6 12.34 -0.35 -7.19
N LEU A 7 11.96 -1.57 -7.59
CA LEU A 7 10.78 -1.80 -8.41
C LEU A 7 9.50 -1.35 -7.69
N GLY A 8 9.41 -1.59 -6.37
CA GLY A 8 8.29 -1.14 -5.56
C GLY A 8 8.20 0.38 -5.46
N ALA A 9 9.31 1.04 -5.12
CA ALA A 9 9.39 2.49 -5.03
C ALA A 9 9.09 3.17 -6.38
N GLY A 10 9.66 2.66 -7.47
CA GLY A 10 9.39 3.15 -8.82
C GLY A 10 7.91 3.05 -9.20
N ALA A 11 7.24 1.94 -8.85
CA ALA A 11 5.80 1.80 -9.07
C ALA A 11 4.99 2.83 -8.26
N ILE A 12 5.31 3.05 -6.97
CA ILE A 12 4.63 4.09 -6.18
C ILE A 12 4.80 5.46 -6.80
N ILE A 13 6.03 5.80 -7.22
CA ILE A 13 6.31 7.10 -7.87
C ILE A 13 5.45 7.24 -9.13
N VAL A 14 5.41 6.24 -10.01
CA VAL A 14 4.57 6.28 -11.22
C VAL A 14 3.09 6.46 -10.89
N ALA A 15 2.55 5.74 -9.91
CA ALA A 15 1.17 5.91 -9.48
C ALA A 15 0.87 7.34 -9.00
N VAL A 16 1.80 7.92 -8.25
CA VAL A 16 1.67 9.27 -7.70
C VAL A 16 1.78 10.34 -8.78
N LEU A 17 2.60 10.14 -9.82
CA LEU A 17 2.62 10.99 -11.00
C LEU A 17 1.24 10.99 -11.69
N LEU A 18 0.60 9.84 -11.84
CA LEU A 18 -0.75 9.74 -12.41
C LEU A 18 -1.80 10.46 -11.54
N TRP A 19 -1.72 10.34 -10.20
CA TRP A 19 -2.61 11.06 -9.28
C TRP A 19 -2.45 12.59 -9.34
N SER A 20 -1.30 13.11 -9.74
CA SER A 20 -1.11 14.56 -9.87
C SER A 20 -1.98 15.19 -10.95
N MET A 21 -2.28 14.47 -12.03
CA MET A 21 -3.18 14.94 -13.09
C MET A 21 -4.58 15.20 -12.54
N ASP A 22 -5.03 14.35 -11.64
CA ASP A 22 -6.36 14.46 -11.06
C ASP A 22 -6.50 15.69 -10.17
N GLY A 23 -5.64 15.83 -9.16
CA GLY A 23 -5.72 16.95 -8.23
C GLY A 23 -5.48 18.32 -8.88
N VAL A 24 -4.62 18.41 -9.90
CA VAL A 24 -4.23 19.69 -10.53
C VAL A 24 -5.13 20.06 -11.71
N ILE A 25 -5.57 19.09 -12.51
CA ILE A 25 -6.22 19.37 -13.82
C ILE A 25 -7.67 18.91 -13.85
N ILE A 26 -7.97 17.71 -13.35
CA ILE A 26 -9.28 17.07 -13.57
C ILE A 26 -10.26 17.48 -12.47
N ARG A 27 -9.92 17.27 -11.20
CA ARG A 27 -10.80 17.49 -10.06
C ARG A 27 -11.32 18.92 -9.97
N PRO A 28 -10.54 19.99 -10.24
CA PRO A 28 -11.07 21.36 -10.27
C PRO A 28 -12.18 21.58 -11.31
N LYS A 29 -12.26 20.77 -12.38
CA LYS A 29 -13.31 20.85 -13.41
C LYS A 29 -14.60 20.11 -13.03
N LEU A 30 -14.60 19.42 -11.89
CA LEU A 30 -15.76 18.72 -11.33
C LEU A 30 -16.47 19.54 -10.23
N TYR A 31 -15.99 20.75 -9.92
CA TYR A 31 -16.44 21.56 -8.78
C TYR A 31 -17.93 21.94 -8.77
N THR A 32 -18.60 21.85 -9.92
CA THR A 32 -20.05 22.08 -10.02
C THR A 32 -20.90 20.90 -9.57
N LEU A 33 -20.29 19.73 -9.32
CA LEU A 33 -20.96 18.52 -8.84
C LEU A 33 -20.83 18.40 -7.32
N SER A 34 -21.67 17.59 -6.69
CA SER A 34 -21.46 17.25 -5.28
C SER A 34 -20.23 16.34 -5.12
N ALA A 35 -19.44 16.54 -4.07
CA ALA A 35 -18.27 15.70 -3.80
C ALA A 35 -18.65 14.22 -3.62
N GLY A 36 -19.84 13.94 -3.07
CA GLY A 36 -20.38 12.59 -2.94
C GLY A 36 -20.62 11.93 -4.30
N LEU A 37 -21.27 12.64 -5.23
CA LEU A 37 -21.51 12.15 -6.59
C LEU A 37 -20.20 11.90 -7.34
N VAL A 38 -19.23 12.81 -7.25
CA VAL A 38 -17.92 12.66 -7.88
C VAL A 38 -17.23 11.38 -7.40
N VAL A 39 -17.18 11.16 -6.09
CA VAL A 39 -16.55 9.97 -5.51
C VAL A 39 -17.29 8.70 -5.90
N PHE A 40 -18.63 8.72 -5.92
CA PHE A 40 -19.42 7.58 -6.38
C PHE A 40 -19.10 7.22 -7.83
N LEU A 41 -19.19 8.18 -8.76
CA LEU A 41 -18.96 7.94 -10.17
C LEU A 41 -17.53 7.47 -10.44
N GLU A 42 -16.53 8.14 -9.86
CA GLU A 42 -15.11 7.75 -9.93
C GLU A 42 -14.92 6.27 -9.54
N HIS A 43 -15.38 5.89 -8.35
CA HIS A 43 -15.19 4.51 -7.86
C HIS A 43 -16.04 3.48 -8.61
N ALA A 44 -17.24 3.86 -9.09
CA ALA A 44 -18.09 2.97 -9.86
C ALA A 44 -17.47 2.62 -11.22
N PHE A 45 -16.94 3.62 -11.95
CA PHE A 45 -16.27 3.36 -13.23
C PHE A 45 -14.97 2.57 -13.05
N ASP A 46 -14.17 2.89 -12.04
CA ASP A 46 -12.97 2.12 -11.73
C ASP A 46 -13.30 0.67 -11.36
N PHE A 47 -14.39 0.47 -10.62
CA PHE A 47 -14.85 -0.85 -10.27
C PHE A 47 -15.29 -1.67 -11.48
N ILE A 48 -15.99 -1.07 -12.46
CA ILE A 48 -16.41 -1.77 -13.69
C ILE A 48 -15.20 -2.41 -14.39
N VAL A 49 -14.08 -1.69 -14.48
CA VAL A 49 -12.85 -2.19 -15.11
C VAL A 49 -12.17 -3.28 -14.28
N LEU A 50 -12.23 -3.17 -12.95
CA LEU A 50 -11.50 -4.07 -12.04
C LEU A 50 -12.33 -5.25 -11.53
N ALA A 51 -13.64 -5.25 -11.71
CA ALA A 51 -14.56 -6.29 -11.26
C ALA A 51 -14.13 -7.72 -11.66
N PRO A 52 -13.56 -7.99 -12.86
CA PRO A 52 -13.08 -9.32 -13.21
C PRO A 52 -12.05 -9.90 -12.23
N PHE A 53 -11.25 -9.06 -11.57
CA PHE A 53 -10.26 -9.53 -10.59
C PHE A 53 -10.89 -10.08 -9.30
N ILE A 54 -12.12 -9.68 -8.95
CA ILE A 54 -12.84 -10.30 -7.82
C ILE A 54 -13.13 -11.77 -8.15
N TRP A 55 -13.63 -12.05 -9.35
CA TRP A 55 -13.95 -13.40 -9.77
C TRP A 55 -12.68 -14.27 -9.85
N LEU A 56 -11.62 -13.74 -10.46
CA LEU A 56 -10.32 -14.43 -10.55
C LEU A 56 -9.69 -14.68 -9.16
N GLY A 57 -9.89 -13.77 -8.21
CA GLY A 57 -9.37 -13.83 -6.84
C GLY A 57 -10.28 -14.53 -5.82
N TRP A 58 -11.48 -14.95 -6.21
CA TRP A 58 -12.58 -15.28 -5.29
C TRP A 58 -12.23 -16.29 -4.20
N ARG A 59 -11.49 -17.34 -4.53
CA ARG A 59 -11.05 -18.36 -3.57
C ARG A 59 -10.18 -17.77 -2.45
N ARG A 60 -9.30 -16.82 -2.78
CA ARG A 60 -8.45 -16.15 -1.79
C ARG A 60 -9.23 -15.14 -0.96
N ILE A 61 -10.18 -14.44 -1.60
CA ILE A 61 -11.05 -13.46 -0.94
C ILE A 61 -11.93 -14.12 0.13
N LYS A 62 -12.49 -15.30 -0.17
CA LYS A 62 -13.29 -16.06 0.81
C LYS A 62 -12.50 -16.51 2.04
N ASN A 63 -11.18 -16.65 1.90
CA ASN A 63 -10.30 -17.15 2.95
C ASN A 63 -9.61 -16.04 3.75
N LEU A 64 -10.05 -14.79 3.59
CA LEU A 64 -9.59 -13.66 4.38
C LEU A 64 -10.02 -13.81 5.84
N THR A 65 -9.12 -13.49 6.76
CA THR A 65 -9.43 -13.47 8.19
C THR A 65 -10.26 -12.25 8.56
N THR A 66 -10.87 -12.24 9.75
CA THR A 66 -11.60 -11.05 10.26
C THR A 66 -10.71 -9.80 10.31
N LYS A 67 -9.41 -9.96 10.61
CA LYS A 67 -8.44 -8.85 10.61
C LYS A 67 -8.17 -8.33 9.21
N ASP A 68 -8.18 -9.22 8.20
CA ASP A 68 -8.00 -8.84 6.81
C ASP A 68 -9.22 -8.08 6.29
N TRP A 69 -10.43 -8.57 6.58
CA TRP A 69 -11.68 -7.85 6.29
C TRP A 69 -11.74 -6.49 6.98
N GLY A 70 -11.31 -6.39 8.24
CA GLY A 70 -11.20 -5.11 8.94
C GLY A 70 -10.23 -4.14 8.26
N SER A 71 -9.08 -4.65 7.78
CA SER A 71 -8.10 -3.84 7.04
C SER A 71 -8.63 -3.39 5.68
N LEU A 72 -9.32 -4.29 4.97
CA LEU A 72 -9.97 -4.00 3.70
C LEU A 72 -11.07 -2.95 3.88
N LEU A 73 -11.94 -3.11 4.88
CA LEU A 73 -12.98 -2.13 5.18
C LEU A 73 -12.37 -0.76 5.54
N TRP A 74 -11.28 -0.74 6.30
CA TRP A 74 -10.58 0.50 6.64
C TRP A 74 -10.10 1.26 5.40
N ILE A 75 -9.45 0.58 4.44
CA ILE A 75 -9.00 1.24 3.21
C ILE A 75 -10.16 1.70 2.33
N CYS A 76 -11.31 1.02 2.37
CA CYS A 76 -12.50 1.43 1.62
C CYS A 76 -13.15 2.68 2.24
N VAL A 77 -13.24 2.72 3.58
CA VAL A 77 -13.87 3.82 4.33
C VAL A 77 -12.96 5.03 4.40
N PHE A 78 -11.74 4.91 4.91
CA PHE A 78 -10.83 6.04 5.06
C PHE A 78 -10.18 6.40 3.73
N GLY A 79 -9.52 5.46 3.07
CA GLY A 79 -8.80 5.74 1.83
C GLY A 79 -9.69 5.97 0.62
N GLY A 80 -10.78 5.22 0.49
CA GLY A 80 -11.70 5.32 -0.65
C GLY A 80 -12.75 6.39 -0.47
N LEU A 81 -13.55 6.32 0.60
CA LEU A 81 -14.71 7.19 0.77
C LEU A 81 -14.36 8.53 1.43
N ILE A 82 -13.99 8.52 2.71
CA ILE A 82 -13.80 9.73 3.51
C ILE A 82 -12.67 10.57 2.95
N GLY A 83 -11.49 9.98 2.73
CA GLY A 83 -10.32 10.68 2.22
C GLY A 83 -10.59 11.36 0.87
N THR A 84 -11.22 10.64 -0.06
CA THR A 84 -11.54 11.16 -1.39
C THR A 84 -12.62 12.23 -1.34
N ILE A 85 -13.67 12.09 -0.50
CA ILE A 85 -14.67 13.15 -0.32
C ILE A 85 -14.03 14.39 0.28
N MET A 86 -13.23 14.24 1.33
CA MET A 86 -12.62 15.38 2.02
C MET A 86 -11.65 16.13 1.11
N ILE A 87 -10.78 15.43 0.37
CA ILE A 87 -9.87 16.11 -0.57
C ILE A 87 -10.64 16.77 -1.72
N THR A 88 -11.74 16.17 -2.18
CA THR A 88 -12.61 16.76 -3.22
C THR A 88 -13.26 18.04 -2.72
N LYS A 89 -13.83 18.02 -1.50
CA LYS A 89 -14.39 19.21 -0.86
C LYS A 89 -13.34 20.30 -0.66
N ALA A 90 -12.12 19.93 -0.26
CA ALA A 90 -11.03 20.89 -0.09
C ALA A 90 -10.65 21.55 -1.42
N PHE A 91 -10.55 20.79 -2.51
CA PHE A 91 -10.31 21.37 -3.84
C PHE A 91 -11.46 22.23 -4.35
N PHE A 92 -12.71 21.86 -4.08
CA PHE A 92 -13.87 22.68 -4.48
C PHE A 92 -13.92 24.00 -3.71
N ALA A 93 -13.63 23.96 -2.40
CA ALA A 93 -13.47 25.17 -1.60
C ALA A 93 -12.33 26.05 -2.13
N ALA A 94 -11.25 25.46 -2.65
CA ALA A 94 -10.17 26.21 -3.29
C ALA A 94 -10.60 26.87 -4.60
N VAL A 95 -11.40 26.20 -5.44
CA VAL A 95 -11.98 26.80 -6.66
C VAL A 95 -12.90 27.98 -6.29
N ASN A 96 -13.64 27.87 -5.19
CA ASN A 96 -14.54 28.91 -4.70
C ASN A 96 -13.83 30.07 -3.99
N GLY A 97 -12.49 30.02 -3.88
CA GLY A 97 -11.69 31.07 -3.24
C GLY A 97 -11.70 31.06 -1.71
N GLU A 98 -12.22 30.00 -1.06
CA GLU A 98 -12.21 29.88 0.41
C GLU A 98 -10.81 29.62 0.97
N VAL A 99 -9.98 28.90 0.21
CA VAL A 99 -8.56 28.61 0.51
C VAL A 99 -7.78 28.57 -0.79
N THR A 100 -6.44 28.63 -0.73
CA THR A 100 -5.64 28.41 -1.94
C THR A 100 -5.48 26.92 -2.25
N PHE A 101 -5.30 26.57 -3.52
CA PHE A 101 -4.91 25.21 -3.93
C PHE A 101 -3.61 24.75 -3.23
N ALA A 102 -2.66 25.68 -3.06
CA ALA A 102 -1.42 25.42 -2.36
C ALA A 102 -1.68 24.99 -0.91
N THR A 103 -2.57 25.67 -0.18
CA THR A 103 -2.96 25.30 1.21
C THR A 103 -3.53 23.88 1.29
N VAL A 104 -4.43 23.51 0.38
CA VAL A 104 -5.00 22.14 0.33
C VAL A 104 -3.90 21.10 0.12
N ILE A 105 -3.01 21.37 -0.84
CA ILE A 105 -1.88 20.52 -1.16
C ILE A 105 -0.92 20.40 0.04
N LEU A 106 -0.63 21.50 0.75
CA LEU A 106 0.25 21.53 1.92
C LEU A 106 -0.20 20.56 2.98
N LEU A 107 -1.45 20.71 3.39
CA LEU A 107 -2.02 19.97 4.51
C LEU A 107 -2.09 18.48 4.18
N GLN A 108 -2.30 18.14 2.90
CA GLN A 108 -2.20 16.77 2.43
C GLN A 108 -0.78 16.18 2.59
N LYS A 109 0.29 16.98 2.48
CA LYS A 109 1.67 16.49 2.67
C LYS A 109 2.03 16.13 4.11
N LEU A 110 1.13 16.36 5.07
CA LEU A 110 1.28 15.83 6.43
C LEU A 110 0.98 14.33 6.52
N GLN A 111 0.48 13.72 5.45
CA GLN A 111 0.19 12.27 5.37
C GLN A 111 1.32 11.37 5.91
N PRO A 112 2.61 11.56 5.57
CA PRO A 112 3.67 10.69 6.06
C PRO A 112 3.77 10.68 7.58
N ILE A 113 3.44 11.78 8.27
CA ILE A 113 3.47 11.83 9.74
C ILE A 113 2.50 10.80 10.32
N PHE A 114 1.25 10.79 9.86
CA PHE A 114 0.25 9.83 10.29
C PHE A 114 0.64 8.40 9.93
N ALA A 115 1.11 8.19 8.70
CA ALA A 115 1.47 6.86 8.22
C ALA A 115 2.67 6.27 8.97
N LEU A 116 3.70 7.06 9.27
CA LEU A 116 4.89 6.60 10.01
C LEU A 116 4.53 6.17 11.44
N VAL A 117 3.69 6.95 12.12
CA VAL A 117 3.19 6.61 13.46
C VAL A 117 2.36 5.33 13.41
N LEU A 118 1.38 5.25 12.50
CA LEU A 118 0.51 4.08 12.37
C LEU A 118 1.27 2.83 11.91
N ALA A 119 2.26 2.95 11.02
CA ALA A 119 3.09 1.83 10.59
C ALA A 119 3.92 1.26 11.76
N ARG A 120 4.43 2.13 12.64
CA ARG A 120 5.14 1.71 13.85
C ARG A 120 4.23 0.98 14.85
N LEU A 121 3.00 1.48 15.03
CA LEU A 121 2.04 0.96 16.01
C LEU A 121 1.31 -0.31 15.53
N LEU A 122 0.89 -0.34 14.26
CA LEU A 122 0.00 -1.37 13.73
C LEU A 122 0.72 -2.46 12.94
N LEU A 123 1.84 -2.14 12.28
CA LEU A 123 2.65 -3.10 11.52
C LEU A 123 3.97 -3.45 12.22
N GLY A 124 4.28 -2.77 13.32
CA GLY A 124 5.54 -2.97 14.04
C GLY A 124 6.78 -2.54 13.25
N GLU A 125 6.66 -1.67 12.24
CA GLU A 125 7.79 -1.24 11.43
C GLU A 125 8.83 -0.52 12.31
N LYS A 126 10.04 -1.07 12.39
CA LYS A 126 11.19 -0.48 13.11
C LYS A 126 12.28 -0.19 12.10
N LEU A 127 12.37 1.07 11.67
CA LEU A 127 13.35 1.51 10.68
C LEU A 127 14.58 2.16 11.36
N ALA A 128 15.69 2.22 10.63
CA ALA A 128 16.92 2.82 11.13
C ALA A 128 16.74 4.32 11.41
N ALA A 129 17.47 4.88 12.38
CA ALA A 129 17.44 6.32 12.67
C ALA A 129 17.71 7.18 11.42
N LYS A 130 18.59 6.70 10.53
CA LYS A 130 18.90 7.33 9.24
C LYS A 130 17.67 7.48 8.34
N PHE A 131 16.75 6.51 8.35
CA PHE A 131 15.50 6.62 7.61
C PHE A 131 14.69 7.83 8.06
N TYR A 132 14.51 8.01 9.37
CA TYR A 132 13.74 9.14 9.91
C TYR A 132 14.41 10.47 9.63
N GLY A 133 15.75 10.54 9.68
CA GLY A 133 16.50 11.73 9.25
C GLY A 133 16.20 12.11 7.80
N TRP A 134 16.27 11.17 6.87
CA TRP A 134 15.93 11.42 5.46
C TRP A 134 14.44 11.70 5.24
N ALA A 135 13.55 11.08 6.01
CA ALA A 135 12.11 11.37 5.95
C ALA A 135 11.81 12.83 6.33
N ILE A 136 12.44 13.36 7.39
CA ILE A 136 12.30 14.77 7.79
C ILE A 136 12.80 15.70 6.68
N VAL A 137 13.97 15.39 6.10
CA VAL A 137 14.52 16.16 4.96
C VAL A 137 13.57 16.11 3.76
N ALA A 138 13.01 14.94 3.43
CA ALA A 138 12.06 14.79 2.33
C ALA A 138 10.78 15.61 2.55
N ILE A 139 10.20 15.56 3.75
CA ILE A 139 9.00 16.35 4.09
C ILE A 139 9.30 17.86 3.98
N GLY A 140 10.42 18.31 4.54
CA GLY A 140 10.85 19.72 4.47
C GLY A 140 11.15 20.19 3.04
N ALA A 141 11.74 19.33 2.20
CA ALA A 141 12.02 19.62 0.81
C ALA A 141 10.74 19.62 -0.05
N ALA A 142 9.83 18.67 0.15
CA ALA A 142 8.50 18.66 -0.47
C ALA A 142 7.71 19.91 -0.13
N TYR A 143 7.83 20.37 1.12
CA TYR A 143 7.30 21.63 1.58
C TYR A 143 7.92 22.82 0.83
N ALA A 144 9.25 22.98 0.85
CA ALA A 144 9.92 24.10 0.15
C ALA A 144 9.64 24.13 -1.36
N LEU A 145 9.48 22.97 -2.00
CA LEU A 145 9.13 22.84 -3.41
C LEU A 145 7.73 23.37 -3.72
N ALA A 146 6.75 23.06 -2.87
CA ALA A 146 5.37 23.49 -3.05
C ALA A 146 5.16 24.99 -2.74
N PHE A 147 5.96 25.59 -1.84
CA PHE A 147 5.72 26.96 -1.32
C PHE A 147 6.80 27.99 -1.67
N GLY A 148 7.78 27.65 -2.49
CA GLY A 148 8.97 28.47 -2.70
C GLY A 148 8.76 29.90 -3.21
N GLN A 149 7.56 30.26 -3.73
CA GLN A 149 7.22 31.63 -4.13
C GLN A 149 6.37 32.38 -3.10
N SER A 150 5.43 31.69 -2.43
CA SER A 150 4.37 32.33 -1.64
C SER A 150 4.67 32.38 -0.14
N GLY A 151 5.59 31.54 0.35
CA GLY A 151 5.76 31.31 1.80
C GLY A 151 4.51 30.65 2.43
N ILE A 152 4.54 30.39 3.75
CA ILE A 152 3.33 29.98 4.48
C ILE A 152 2.58 31.24 4.88
N ASN A 153 1.34 31.35 4.44
CA ASN A 153 0.41 32.20 5.14
C ASN A 153 -0.18 31.42 6.33
N TRP A 154 0.38 31.63 7.52
CA TRP A 154 -0.01 30.85 8.71
C TRP A 154 -1.48 31.04 9.09
N SER A 155 -2.11 32.16 8.69
CA SER A 155 -3.55 32.36 8.83
C SER A 155 -4.36 31.31 8.06
N ASP A 156 -3.86 30.86 6.91
CA ASP A 156 -4.52 29.87 6.04
C ASP A 156 -4.27 28.44 6.52
N VAL A 157 -3.30 28.24 7.42
CA VAL A 157 -2.94 26.93 8.00
C VAL A 157 -3.64 26.71 9.34
N LEU A 158 -3.95 27.78 10.08
CA LEU A 158 -4.74 27.69 11.31
C LEU A 158 -6.10 27.04 11.00
N VAL A 159 -6.54 26.12 11.87
CA VAL A 159 -7.78 25.32 11.74
C VAL A 159 -9.02 26.19 11.99
N GLN A 160 -9.13 27.32 11.27
CA GLN A 160 -10.28 28.21 11.33
C GLN A 160 -11.20 28.02 10.12
N ASN A 161 -10.70 27.43 9.03
CA ASN A 161 -11.46 27.17 7.80
C ASN A 161 -11.85 25.68 7.67
N ARG A 162 -13.10 25.39 7.30
CA ARG A 162 -13.59 24.03 7.05
C ARG A 162 -12.77 23.29 5.99
N ALA A 163 -12.26 24.01 4.98
CA ALA A 163 -11.45 23.43 3.91
C ALA A 163 -10.09 22.90 4.40
N THR A 164 -9.47 23.56 5.40
CA THR A 164 -8.21 23.10 5.98
C THR A 164 -8.41 21.84 6.81
N LEU A 165 -9.53 21.77 7.54
CA LEU A 165 -9.95 20.54 8.23
C LEU A 165 -10.17 19.39 7.24
N PHE A 166 -10.83 19.63 6.10
CA PHE A 166 -11.01 18.61 5.07
C PHE A 166 -9.66 18.09 4.53
N ALA A 167 -8.71 18.97 4.22
CA ALA A 167 -7.40 18.56 3.75
C ALA A 167 -6.62 17.74 4.80
N LEU A 168 -6.70 18.12 6.09
CA LEU A 168 -6.09 17.38 7.19
C LEU A 168 -6.73 15.99 7.40
N LEU A 169 -8.06 15.91 7.35
CA LEU A 169 -8.76 14.63 7.43
C LEU A 169 -8.41 13.71 6.26
N ALA A 170 -8.26 14.27 5.05
CA ALA A 170 -7.79 13.52 3.90
C ALA A 170 -6.35 13.01 4.09
N ALA A 171 -5.45 13.83 4.63
CA ALA A 171 -4.07 13.43 4.94
C ALA A 171 -4.01 12.24 5.91
N PHE A 172 -4.79 12.29 6.99
CA PHE A 172 -4.92 11.17 7.93
C PHE A 172 -5.52 9.94 7.25
N ALA A 173 -6.59 10.12 6.47
CA ALA A 173 -7.31 9.02 5.84
C ALA A 173 -6.44 8.27 4.82
N PHE A 174 -5.71 8.98 3.97
CA PHE A 174 -4.76 8.37 3.02
C PHE A 174 -3.54 7.76 3.72
N GLY A 175 -3.02 8.41 4.77
CA GLY A 175 -1.89 7.90 5.54
C GLY A 175 -2.23 6.59 6.26
N SER A 176 -3.38 6.54 6.93
CA SER A 176 -3.88 5.31 7.54
C SER A 176 -4.21 4.24 6.49
N SER A 177 -4.81 4.62 5.36
CA SER A 177 -5.09 3.70 4.26
C SER A 177 -3.83 3.09 3.64
N THR A 178 -2.69 3.78 3.68
CA THR A 178 -1.40 3.22 3.22
C THR A 178 -0.96 2.07 4.14
N VAL A 179 -1.10 2.25 5.46
CA VAL A 179 -0.72 1.26 6.47
C VAL A 179 -1.62 0.03 6.42
N PHE A 180 -2.94 0.22 6.43
CA PHE A 180 -3.87 -0.90 6.28
C PHE A 180 -3.82 -1.52 4.87
N GLY A 181 -3.53 -0.70 3.86
CA GLY A 181 -3.24 -1.14 2.50
C GLY A 181 -2.06 -2.10 2.47
N LYS A 182 -0.97 -1.76 3.17
CA LYS A 182 0.21 -2.61 3.28
C LYS A 182 -0.10 -3.95 3.94
N ARG A 183 -0.93 -3.93 4.99
CA ARG A 183 -1.40 -5.15 5.66
C ARG A 183 -2.14 -6.08 4.71
N ILE A 184 -3.14 -5.56 3.98
CA ILE A 184 -3.98 -6.40 3.13
C ILE A 184 -3.24 -6.92 1.88
N VAL A 185 -2.37 -6.12 1.24
CA VAL A 185 -1.61 -6.58 0.05
C VAL A 185 -0.54 -7.63 0.37
N ASN A 186 -0.23 -7.85 1.65
CA ASN A 186 0.61 -8.97 2.06
C ASN A 186 -0.17 -10.29 2.08
N HIS A 187 -1.49 -10.26 2.31
CA HIS A 187 -2.32 -11.46 2.45
C HIS A 187 -3.19 -11.76 1.22
N LEU A 188 -3.54 -10.72 0.46
CA LEU A 188 -4.32 -10.80 -0.77
C LEU A 188 -3.51 -10.23 -1.95
N ASP A 189 -3.76 -10.74 -3.16
CA ASP A 189 -3.10 -10.17 -4.34
C ASP A 189 -3.57 -8.73 -4.60
N PHE A 190 -2.64 -7.90 -5.05
CA PHE A 190 -2.86 -6.46 -5.23
C PHE A 190 -4.00 -6.11 -6.20
N ARG A 191 -4.36 -7.01 -7.13
CA ARG A 191 -5.42 -6.79 -8.14
C ARG A 191 -6.78 -6.94 -7.48
N SER A 192 -6.96 -8.02 -6.73
CA SER A 192 -8.14 -8.26 -5.91
C SER A 192 -8.32 -7.17 -4.86
N VAL A 193 -7.24 -6.70 -4.23
CA VAL A 193 -7.30 -5.56 -3.28
C VAL A 193 -7.81 -4.29 -3.96
N ALA A 194 -7.27 -3.94 -5.13
CA ALA A 194 -7.73 -2.77 -5.89
C ALA A 194 -9.21 -2.89 -6.27
N ALA A 195 -9.63 -4.05 -6.81
CA ALA A 195 -11.00 -4.29 -7.22
C ALA A 195 -11.99 -4.23 -6.06
N LEU A 196 -11.66 -4.87 -4.92
CA LEU A 196 -12.49 -4.82 -3.72
C LEU A 196 -12.54 -3.40 -3.13
N ARG A 197 -11.43 -2.66 -3.13
CA ARG A 197 -11.42 -1.27 -2.66
C ARG A 197 -12.38 -0.41 -3.46
N PHE A 198 -12.30 -0.42 -4.79
CA PHE A 198 -13.22 0.36 -5.62
C PHE A 198 -14.66 -0.12 -5.49
N GLY A 199 -14.91 -1.43 -5.51
CA GLY A 199 -16.27 -1.97 -5.43
C GLY A 199 -16.96 -1.65 -4.10
N ILE A 200 -16.30 -1.92 -2.97
CA ILE A 200 -16.87 -1.64 -1.65
C ILE A 200 -17.03 -0.13 -1.45
N THR A 201 -16.05 0.69 -1.85
CA THR A 201 -16.18 2.15 -1.76
C THR A 201 -17.30 2.68 -2.66
N ALA A 202 -17.49 2.16 -3.87
CA ALA A 202 -18.60 2.55 -4.74
C ALA A 202 -19.96 2.25 -4.10
N ILE A 203 -20.10 1.10 -3.43
CA ILE A 203 -21.32 0.76 -2.66
C ILE A 203 -21.53 1.74 -1.50
N LEU A 204 -20.47 2.02 -0.73
CA LEU A 204 -20.58 2.97 0.38
C LEU A 204 -20.91 4.39 -0.09
N ALA A 205 -20.31 4.82 -1.21
CA ALA A 205 -20.59 6.12 -1.82
C ALA A 205 -22.01 6.18 -2.38
N LEU A 206 -22.51 5.10 -2.98
CA LEU A 206 -23.90 4.97 -3.42
C LEU A 206 -24.87 5.16 -2.25
N ILE A 207 -24.64 4.45 -1.14
CA ILE A 207 -25.46 4.59 0.07
C ILE A 207 -25.45 6.04 0.55
N LEU A 208 -24.28 6.69 0.56
CA LEU A 208 -24.16 8.09 0.99
C LEU A 208 -24.96 9.04 0.09
N ILE A 209 -24.87 8.91 -1.24
CA ILE A 209 -25.60 9.81 -2.15
C ILE A 209 -27.11 9.53 -2.14
N LEU A 210 -27.53 8.29 -1.85
CA LEU A 210 -28.95 7.97 -1.66
C LEU A 210 -29.51 8.60 -0.38
N ILE A 211 -28.74 8.56 0.72
CA ILE A 211 -29.12 9.22 1.98
C ILE A 211 -29.26 10.73 1.81
N ASN A 212 -28.40 11.34 0.99
CA ASN A 212 -28.41 12.78 0.74
C ASN A 212 -29.35 13.22 -0.40
N ASP A 213 -30.04 12.28 -1.06
CA ASP A 213 -30.85 12.51 -2.28
C ASP A 213 -30.05 13.16 -3.45
N ASP A 214 -28.74 12.92 -3.47
CA ASP A 214 -27.80 13.46 -4.47
C ASP A 214 -27.85 12.67 -5.79
N ILE A 215 -28.48 11.50 -5.84
CA ILE A 215 -28.43 10.59 -7.00
C ILE A 215 -28.95 11.25 -8.29
N TRP A 216 -29.93 12.14 -8.17
CA TRP A 216 -30.53 12.85 -9.31
C TRP A 216 -29.59 13.89 -9.94
N LEU A 217 -28.57 14.33 -9.21
CA LEU A 217 -27.54 15.24 -9.71
C LEU A 217 -26.71 14.62 -10.85
N VAL A 218 -26.79 13.30 -11.06
CA VAL A 218 -26.20 12.63 -12.23
C VAL A 218 -26.70 13.20 -13.56
N ASN A 219 -27.95 13.70 -13.59
CA ASN A 219 -28.53 14.32 -14.79
C ASN A 219 -27.91 15.68 -15.12
N ALA A 220 -27.24 16.32 -14.15
CA ALA A 220 -26.53 17.58 -14.34
C ALA A 220 -25.06 17.38 -14.79
N VAL A 221 -24.58 16.13 -14.91
CA VAL A 221 -23.22 15.83 -15.33
C VAL A 221 -23.05 16.15 -16.82
N SER A 222 -22.20 17.12 -17.12
CA SER A 222 -21.96 17.57 -18.50
C SER A 222 -21.20 16.52 -19.33
N PRO A 223 -21.29 16.58 -20.68
CA PRO A 223 -20.52 15.70 -21.57
C PRO A 223 -19.00 15.77 -21.33
N LEU A 224 -18.48 16.95 -20.97
CA LEU A 224 -17.07 17.12 -20.62
C LEU A 224 -16.73 16.34 -19.35
N GLN A 225 -17.57 16.42 -18.31
CA GLN A 225 -17.36 15.73 -17.04
C GLN A 225 -17.43 14.20 -17.20
N TRP A 226 -18.33 13.68 -18.03
CA TRP A 226 -18.34 12.25 -18.38
C TRP A 226 -17.02 11.79 -19.03
N ARG A 227 -16.46 12.59 -19.95
CA ARG A 227 -15.13 12.29 -20.53
C ARG A 227 -14.02 12.33 -19.49
N LEU A 228 -14.09 13.26 -18.55
CA LEU A 228 -13.12 13.35 -17.45
C LEU A 228 -13.18 12.11 -16.53
N PHE A 229 -14.36 11.58 -16.21
CA PHE A 229 -14.46 10.31 -15.48
C PHE A 229 -13.82 9.15 -16.26
N GLY A 230 -14.00 9.08 -17.58
CA GLY A 230 -13.30 8.10 -18.42
C GLY A 230 -11.77 8.25 -18.38
N ILE A 231 -11.26 9.49 -18.37
CA ILE A 231 -9.82 9.77 -18.24
C ILE A 231 -9.31 9.34 -16.86
N ILE A 232 -10.06 9.61 -15.78
CA ILE A 232 -9.71 9.18 -14.42
C ILE A 232 -9.43 7.68 -14.39
N VAL A 233 -10.30 6.85 -14.96
CA VAL A 233 -10.13 5.38 -14.98
C VAL A 233 -8.78 4.92 -15.50
N VAL A 234 -8.32 5.49 -16.61
CA VAL A 234 -7.06 5.12 -17.27
C VAL A 234 -5.85 5.85 -16.71
N THR A 235 -6.05 6.82 -15.81
CA THR A 235 -4.99 7.62 -15.19
C THR A 235 -4.97 7.41 -13.68
N SER A 236 -5.61 8.30 -12.92
CA SER A 236 -5.59 8.40 -11.46
C SER A 236 -6.46 7.39 -10.72
N GLY A 237 -7.41 6.77 -11.40
CA GLY A 237 -8.34 5.78 -10.85
C GLY A 237 -7.74 4.38 -10.82
N ALA A 238 -8.36 3.46 -11.57
CA ALA A 238 -8.02 2.05 -11.62
C ALA A 238 -6.54 1.80 -11.91
N THR A 239 -5.97 2.51 -12.89
CA THR A 239 -4.58 2.30 -13.34
C THR A 239 -3.57 2.69 -12.26
N ALA A 240 -3.66 3.91 -11.72
CA ALA A 240 -2.76 4.35 -10.66
C ALA A 240 -2.85 3.46 -9.42
N LEU A 241 -4.05 3.10 -8.98
CA LEU A 241 -4.21 2.27 -7.78
C LEU A 241 -3.66 0.84 -7.97
N PHE A 242 -3.79 0.28 -9.16
CA PHE A 242 -3.22 -1.03 -9.50
C PHE A 242 -1.69 -1.02 -9.41
N ILE A 243 -1.05 0.00 -9.98
CA ILE A 243 0.40 0.23 -9.90
C ILE A 243 0.82 0.50 -8.45
N TYR A 244 0.03 1.29 -7.72
CA TYR A 244 0.28 1.63 -6.33
C TYR A 244 0.32 0.38 -5.44
N TYR A 245 -0.70 -0.48 -5.49
CA TYR A 245 -0.70 -1.69 -4.68
C TYR A 245 0.34 -2.72 -5.12
N TYR A 246 0.68 -2.75 -6.42
CA TYR A 246 1.85 -3.49 -6.89
C TYR A 246 3.13 -2.99 -6.22
N GLY A 247 3.32 -1.67 -6.11
CA GLY A 247 4.45 -1.06 -5.43
C GLY A 247 4.46 -1.34 -3.93
N LEU A 248 3.33 -1.09 -3.26
CA LEU A 248 3.17 -1.18 -1.80
C LEU A 248 3.43 -2.59 -1.27
N ARG A 249 3.10 -3.61 -2.07
CA ARG A 249 3.43 -4.99 -1.72
C ARG A 249 4.94 -5.19 -1.50
N ARG A 250 5.81 -4.45 -2.20
CA ARG A 250 7.27 -4.69 -2.23
C ARG A 250 8.09 -3.83 -1.27
N ILE A 251 7.49 -2.81 -0.66
CA ILE A 251 8.16 -1.90 0.26
C ILE A 251 7.37 -1.76 1.56
N THR A 252 7.96 -1.14 2.57
CA THR A 252 7.26 -0.83 3.82
C THR A 252 6.22 0.27 3.61
N ALA A 253 5.21 0.34 4.46
CA ALA A 253 4.23 1.43 4.42
C ALA A 253 4.92 2.79 4.61
N SER A 254 5.91 2.84 5.50
CA SER A 254 6.75 4.02 5.72
C SER A 254 7.54 4.45 4.48
N ALA A 255 8.11 3.50 3.71
CA ALA A 255 8.81 3.84 2.48
C ALA A 255 7.85 4.36 1.40
N ALA A 256 6.67 3.74 1.29
CA ALA A 256 5.66 4.14 0.31
C ALA A 256 5.23 5.59 0.51
N THR A 257 4.95 6.01 1.75
CA THR A 257 4.54 7.39 2.02
C THR A 257 5.64 8.42 1.76
N ILE A 258 6.91 8.06 1.92
CA ILE A 258 8.02 8.92 1.48
C ILE A 258 8.12 8.97 -0.05
N CYS A 259 7.91 7.84 -0.74
CA CYS A 259 7.84 7.84 -2.21
C CYS A 259 6.66 8.68 -2.73
N GLU A 260 5.54 8.75 -2.01
CA GLU A 260 4.39 9.59 -2.36
C GLU A 260 4.69 11.09 -2.30
N LEU A 261 5.78 11.51 -1.63
CA LEU A 261 6.28 12.88 -1.70
C LEU A 261 6.83 13.25 -3.07
N PHE A 262 6.84 12.36 -4.07
CA PHE A 262 7.07 12.76 -5.47
C PHE A 262 5.93 13.57 -6.07
N TRP A 263 4.75 13.56 -5.44
CA TRP A 263 3.58 14.27 -5.95
C TRP A 263 3.83 15.77 -6.23
N PRO A 264 4.45 16.56 -5.34
CA PRO A 264 4.72 17.97 -5.59
C PRO A 264 5.69 18.18 -6.74
N VAL A 265 6.64 17.27 -6.98
CA VAL A 265 7.53 17.31 -8.15
C VAL A 265 6.69 17.25 -9.43
N SER A 266 5.72 16.34 -9.47
CA SER A 266 4.80 16.21 -10.61
C SER A 266 3.93 17.45 -10.77
N ALA A 267 3.35 17.95 -9.69
CA ALA A 267 2.47 19.13 -9.73
C ALA A 267 3.22 20.36 -10.25
N VAL A 268 4.43 20.60 -9.74
CA VAL A 268 5.30 21.70 -10.16
C VAL A 268 5.77 21.53 -11.61
N ALA A 269 6.06 20.31 -12.05
CA ALA A 269 6.39 20.03 -13.45
C ALA A 269 5.18 20.29 -14.37
N LEU A 270 3.99 19.81 -14.01
CA LEU A 270 2.76 20.07 -14.76
C LEU A 270 2.45 21.56 -14.85
N ASP A 271 2.62 22.30 -13.76
CA ASP A 271 2.44 23.76 -13.73
C ASP A 271 3.41 24.48 -14.68
N TYR A 272 4.69 24.07 -14.71
CA TYR A 272 5.67 24.58 -15.67
C TYR A 272 5.27 24.31 -17.13
N PHE A 273 4.86 23.08 -17.45
CA PHE A 273 4.55 22.71 -18.84
C PHE A 273 3.20 23.26 -19.33
N ILE A 274 2.19 23.30 -18.45
CA ILE A 274 0.82 23.69 -18.79
C ILE A 274 0.63 25.20 -18.65
N ASN A 275 1.01 25.77 -17.51
CA ASN A 275 0.77 27.17 -17.18
C ASN A 275 1.96 28.09 -17.51
N ARG A 276 3.09 27.53 -17.97
CA ARG A 276 4.32 28.26 -18.33
C ARG A 276 4.96 29.03 -17.17
N ASN A 277 4.65 28.66 -15.94
CA ASN A 277 5.26 29.24 -14.74
C ASN A 277 6.72 28.80 -14.61
N THR A 278 7.63 29.73 -14.31
CA THR A 278 9.05 29.43 -14.12
C THR A 278 9.36 29.00 -12.69
N LEU A 279 10.19 27.95 -12.55
CA LEU A 279 10.65 27.47 -11.25
C LEU A 279 11.66 28.44 -10.62
N THR A 280 11.49 28.73 -9.33
CA THR A 280 12.50 29.51 -8.61
C THR A 280 13.76 28.68 -8.33
N PRO A 281 14.93 29.31 -8.11
CA PRO A 281 16.12 28.60 -7.66
C PRO A 281 15.87 27.77 -6.39
N LEU A 282 15.04 28.27 -5.47
CA LEU A 282 14.64 27.54 -4.27
C LEU A 282 13.82 26.29 -4.61
N GLN A 283 12.88 26.35 -5.55
CA GLN A 283 12.11 25.19 -5.99
C GLN A 283 12.99 24.15 -6.67
N ILE A 284 13.95 24.57 -7.50
CA ILE A 284 14.90 23.65 -8.16
C ILE A 284 15.78 22.95 -7.11
N ALA A 285 16.30 23.70 -6.14
CA ALA A 285 17.09 23.15 -5.05
C ALA A 285 16.26 22.19 -4.18
N ALA A 286 15.05 22.59 -3.79
CA ALA A 286 14.13 21.78 -3.00
C ALA A 286 13.74 20.49 -3.74
N GLY A 287 13.46 20.57 -5.05
CA GLY A 287 13.23 19.40 -5.89
C GLY A 287 14.41 18.44 -5.88
N SER A 288 15.63 18.96 -6.05
CA SER A 288 16.85 18.13 -6.04
C SER A 288 17.08 17.44 -4.68
N VAL A 289 16.90 18.18 -3.58
CA VAL A 289 17.01 17.64 -2.22
C VAL A 289 15.94 16.59 -1.95
N LEU A 290 14.70 16.83 -2.39
CA LEU A 290 13.58 15.89 -2.25
C LEU A 290 13.88 14.57 -2.96
N LEU A 291 14.35 14.63 -4.22
CA LEU A 291 14.72 13.45 -5.00
C LEU A 291 15.78 12.61 -4.27
N LEU A 292 16.85 13.27 -3.78
CA LEU A 292 17.90 12.60 -3.03
C LEU A 292 17.39 12.01 -1.72
N ALA A 293 16.60 12.76 -0.96
CA ALA A 293 16.07 12.33 0.32
C ALA A 293 15.12 11.13 0.18
N VAL A 294 14.27 11.09 -0.86
CA VAL A 294 13.40 9.94 -1.15
C VAL A 294 14.23 8.70 -1.49
N VAL A 295 15.26 8.83 -2.31
CA VAL A 295 16.16 7.71 -2.67
C VAL A 295 16.87 7.17 -1.43
N LEU A 296 17.43 8.06 -0.60
CA LEU A 296 18.17 7.66 0.60
C LEU A 296 17.25 7.09 1.67
N ALA A 297 16.08 7.69 1.92
CA ALA A 297 15.07 7.13 2.81
C ALA A 297 14.65 5.73 2.33
N THR A 298 14.35 5.55 1.05
CA THR A 298 13.96 4.25 0.48
C THR A 298 15.05 3.19 0.67
N LYS A 299 16.33 3.57 0.51
CA LYS A 299 17.47 2.67 0.73
C LYS A 299 17.59 2.20 2.18
N GLU A 300 17.31 3.10 3.13
CA GLU A 300 17.34 2.87 4.57
C GLU A 300 16.05 2.22 5.10
N ALA A 301 14.96 2.26 4.33
CA ALA A 301 13.66 1.67 4.66
C ALA A 301 13.63 0.15 4.49
N ARG A 302 14.60 -0.54 5.08
CA ARG A 302 14.69 -1.99 5.08
C ARG A 302 13.88 -2.50 6.28
N PRO A 303 12.90 -3.39 6.08
CA PRO A 303 12.27 -4.06 7.19
C PRO A 303 13.35 -4.81 7.99
N GLY A 304 13.32 -4.67 9.32
CA GLY A 304 14.16 -5.47 10.20
C GLY A 304 13.88 -6.97 10.07
N PRO A 305 14.75 -7.84 10.61
CA PRO A 305 14.53 -9.29 10.54
C PRO A 305 13.19 -9.65 11.20
N ILE A 306 12.35 -10.40 10.50
CA ILE A 306 11.08 -10.90 11.05
C ILE A 306 11.45 -12.06 11.98
N LYS A 307 11.20 -11.87 13.28
CA LYS A 307 11.42 -12.87 14.33
C LYS A 307 10.11 -13.24 14.99
N PHE A 308 9.88 -14.53 15.21
CA PHE A 308 8.73 -15.00 15.96
C PHE A 308 9.02 -16.33 16.64
N SER A 309 8.33 -16.61 17.74
CA SER A 309 8.29 -17.93 18.35
C SER A 309 6.99 -18.63 17.99
N ALA A 310 7.05 -19.94 17.74
CA ALA A 310 5.89 -20.77 17.49
C ALA A 310 6.13 -22.20 18.00
N THR A 311 5.08 -22.87 18.43
CA THR A 311 5.14 -24.27 18.90
C THR A 311 4.84 -25.19 17.72
N THR A 312 5.57 -26.29 17.60
CA THR A 312 5.23 -27.26 16.56
C THR A 312 3.98 -28.06 16.94
N ILE A 313 3.14 -28.34 15.94
CA ILE A 313 1.89 -29.08 16.08
C ILE A 313 1.86 -30.31 15.15
N PRO A 314 1.09 -31.35 15.50
CA PRO A 314 0.83 -32.47 14.61
C PRO A 314 0.26 -32.01 13.26
N GLY A 315 0.74 -32.62 12.18
CA GLY A 315 0.18 -32.44 10.85
C GLY A 315 0.01 -33.77 10.13
N ARG A 316 -0.37 -33.72 8.85
CA ARG A 316 -0.67 -34.91 8.06
C ARG A 316 0.55 -35.74 7.63
N GLY A 317 1.76 -35.25 7.87
CA GLY A 317 3.00 -35.95 7.51
C GLY A 317 3.29 -36.02 6.01
N THR A 318 2.58 -35.27 5.16
CA THR A 318 2.73 -35.30 3.70
C THR A 318 4.15 -34.99 3.23
N GLY A 319 4.82 -34.04 3.89
CA GLY A 319 6.22 -33.72 3.58
C GLY A 319 7.17 -34.89 3.78
N ARG A 320 6.92 -35.74 4.79
CA ARG A 320 7.73 -36.93 5.08
C ARG A 320 7.68 -37.94 3.92
N VAL A 321 6.50 -38.12 3.31
CA VAL A 321 6.32 -38.98 2.12
C VAL A 321 7.13 -38.46 0.93
N LEU A 322 7.30 -37.14 0.83
CA LEU A 322 8.06 -36.48 -0.24
C LEU A 322 9.57 -36.40 0.02
N GLY A 323 10.07 -36.91 1.15
CA GLY A 323 11.47 -36.79 1.57
C GLY A 323 11.83 -35.46 2.24
N PHE A 324 10.86 -34.61 2.53
CA PHE A 324 11.04 -33.30 3.16
C PHE A 324 10.17 -33.21 4.42
N ALA A 325 10.59 -33.86 5.50
CA ALA A 325 9.84 -33.85 6.76
C ALA A 325 9.69 -32.41 7.29
N THR A 326 8.46 -31.89 7.29
CA THR A 326 8.14 -30.54 7.75
C THR A 326 7.43 -30.56 9.10
N ALA A 327 7.76 -29.60 9.96
CA ALA A 327 7.04 -29.31 11.19
C ALA A 327 5.99 -28.23 10.93
N ASN A 328 4.76 -28.47 11.37
CA ASN A 328 3.71 -27.47 11.31
C ASN A 328 3.82 -26.58 12.55
N LEU A 329 3.57 -25.29 12.43
CA LEU A 329 3.63 -24.34 13.53
C LEU A 329 2.21 -23.88 13.91
N ASP A 330 1.95 -23.69 15.21
CA ASP A 330 0.69 -23.20 15.78
C ASP A 330 0.32 -21.77 15.33
N LYS A 331 1.32 -21.01 14.89
CA LYS A 331 1.15 -19.65 14.42
C LYS A 331 0.58 -19.61 13.00
N VAL A 332 -0.63 -19.06 12.87
CA VAL A 332 -1.36 -18.96 11.60
C VAL A 332 -1.41 -17.55 11.01
N THR A 333 -0.91 -16.53 11.72
CA THR A 333 -0.85 -15.14 11.23
C THR A 333 0.52 -14.54 11.43
N LEU A 334 1.14 -14.13 10.32
CA LEU A 334 2.36 -13.34 10.28
C LEU A 334 2.09 -12.15 9.36
N ASP A 335 2.49 -10.93 9.77
CA ASP A 335 2.36 -9.73 8.94
C ASP A 335 3.47 -9.69 7.86
N MET A 336 3.51 -10.74 7.03
CA MET A 336 4.44 -10.93 5.92
C MET A 336 3.72 -11.54 4.71
N GLU A 337 4.32 -11.49 3.54
CA GLU A 337 3.66 -12.03 2.34
C GLU A 337 3.52 -13.56 2.39
N HIS A 338 2.50 -14.13 1.76
CA HIS A 338 2.51 -15.58 1.50
C HIS A 338 3.66 -15.96 0.54
N GLY A 339 4.37 -17.04 0.84
CA GLY A 339 5.51 -17.48 0.06
C GLY A 339 6.37 -18.54 0.74
N VAL A 340 7.51 -18.81 0.09
CA VAL A 340 8.57 -19.67 0.64
C VAL A 340 9.76 -18.80 1.02
N TYR A 341 10.28 -19.06 2.22
CA TYR A 341 11.30 -18.24 2.88
C TYR A 341 12.48 -19.07 3.34
N LEU A 342 13.67 -18.51 3.22
CA LEU A 342 14.84 -18.96 3.94
C LEU A 342 14.74 -18.46 5.38
N VAL A 343 14.95 -19.35 6.35
CA VAL A 343 14.87 -19.03 7.78
C VAL A 343 16.03 -19.62 8.57
N SER A 344 16.28 -19.00 9.72
CA SER A 344 17.06 -19.56 10.82
C SER A 344 16.09 -19.95 11.94
N ALA A 345 16.24 -21.15 12.48
CA ALA A 345 15.39 -21.69 13.53
C ALA A 345 16.27 -22.07 14.73
N ARG A 346 15.95 -21.54 15.90
CA ARG A 346 16.67 -21.79 17.15
C ARG A 346 15.77 -22.49 18.16
N PHE A 347 16.26 -23.60 18.70
CA PHE A 347 15.63 -24.36 19.77
C PHE A 347 16.70 -25.21 20.48
N SER A 348 16.50 -25.49 21.77
CA SER A 348 17.43 -26.30 22.57
C SER A 348 18.90 -25.85 22.48
N GLY A 349 19.15 -24.55 22.40
CA GLY A 349 20.50 -23.96 22.30
C GLY A 349 21.16 -24.08 20.93
N GLN A 350 20.56 -24.79 19.97
CA GLN A 350 21.10 -25.01 18.62
C GLN A 350 20.38 -24.16 17.58
N THR A 351 21.07 -23.83 16.50
CA THR A 351 20.54 -23.05 15.38
C THR A 351 20.60 -23.87 14.10
N TYR A 352 19.47 -24.01 13.42
CA TYR A 352 19.32 -24.74 12.17
C TYR A 352 18.87 -23.78 11.07
N ARG A 353 19.33 -24.00 9.84
CA ARG A 353 18.80 -23.30 8.67
C ARG A 353 17.66 -24.12 8.06
N GLY A 354 16.75 -23.43 7.38
CA GLY A 354 15.58 -24.11 6.86
C GLY A 354 14.78 -23.33 5.83
N LEU A 355 13.73 -23.97 5.35
CA LEU A 355 12.70 -23.38 4.52
C LEU A 355 11.41 -23.25 5.33
N LEU A 356 10.77 -22.08 5.23
CA LEU A 356 9.46 -21.83 5.81
C LEU A 356 8.47 -21.59 4.67
N HIS A 357 7.45 -22.43 4.59
CA HIS A 357 6.29 -22.21 3.75
C HIS A 357 5.22 -21.48 4.56
N PHE A 358 4.76 -20.34 4.06
CA PHE A 358 3.64 -19.59 4.61
C PHE A 358 2.57 -19.36 3.52
N GLY A 359 1.39 -19.96 3.64
CA GLY A 359 0.31 -19.78 2.67
C GLY A 359 -0.85 -20.76 2.82
N TYR A 360 -1.92 -20.55 2.05
CA TYR A 360 -3.14 -21.35 2.12
C TYR A 360 -2.95 -22.81 1.71
N ARG A 361 -3.55 -23.72 2.49
CA ARG A 361 -3.67 -25.14 2.13
C ARG A 361 -4.86 -25.34 1.20
N GLU A 362 -4.58 -25.62 -0.06
CA GLU A 362 -5.63 -25.71 -1.09
C GLU A 362 -6.56 -26.93 -0.95
N THR A 363 -6.17 -27.96 -0.19
CA THR A 363 -6.90 -29.23 -0.24
C THR A 363 -8.17 -29.24 0.64
N PHE A 364 -8.38 -28.33 1.61
CA PHE A 364 -9.48 -28.46 2.58
C PHE A 364 -10.02 -27.16 3.23
N ASP A 365 -9.84 -25.97 2.65
CA ASP A 365 -10.37 -24.71 3.24
C ASP A 365 -9.87 -24.39 4.68
N LEU A 366 -8.74 -24.98 5.09
CA LEU A 366 -8.21 -24.91 6.46
C LEU A 366 -7.41 -23.62 6.78
N GLY A 367 -7.59 -22.55 6.01
CA GLY A 367 -6.83 -21.30 6.18
C GLY A 367 -5.33 -21.41 5.83
N PRO A 368 -4.53 -20.37 6.16
CA PRO A 368 -3.08 -20.38 5.93
C PRO A 368 -2.37 -21.35 6.88
N SER A 369 -1.33 -22.02 6.38
CA SER A 369 -0.42 -22.83 7.17
C SER A 369 1.00 -22.28 7.19
N LEU A 370 1.70 -22.64 8.27
CA LEU A 370 3.10 -22.33 8.48
C LEU A 370 3.86 -23.64 8.67
N GLU A 371 4.71 -23.98 7.70
CA GLU A 371 5.40 -25.26 7.62
C GLU A 371 6.92 -25.05 7.52
N LEU A 372 7.65 -25.58 8.50
CA LEU A 372 9.09 -25.43 8.65
C LEU A 372 9.81 -26.73 8.27
N TYR A 373 10.71 -26.64 7.30
CA TYR A 373 11.68 -27.67 6.96
C TYR A 373 13.06 -27.25 7.47
N LEU A 374 13.75 -28.10 8.21
CA LEU A 374 15.11 -27.86 8.69
C LEU A 374 16.10 -28.73 7.95
N ILE A 375 17.20 -28.14 7.48
CA ILE A 375 18.29 -28.89 6.86
C ILE A 375 19.08 -29.65 7.93
N ASP A 376 19.48 -30.87 7.60
CA ASP A 376 20.34 -31.75 8.43
C ASP A 376 19.81 -32.05 9.84
N PHE A 377 18.55 -31.72 10.13
CA PHE A 377 17.93 -32.06 11.40
C PHE A 377 17.31 -33.45 11.35
N VAL A 378 17.70 -34.28 12.31
CA VAL A 378 17.12 -35.60 12.54
C VAL A 378 16.59 -35.66 13.97
N GLY A 379 15.28 -35.81 14.14
CA GLY A 379 14.65 -35.87 15.46
C GLY A 379 13.15 -35.60 15.43
N ASN A 380 12.55 -35.56 16.62
CA ASN A 380 11.14 -35.21 16.80
C ASN A 380 11.05 -33.76 17.32
N LEU A 381 10.27 -32.93 16.62
CA LEU A 381 10.05 -31.54 17.00
C LEU A 381 8.71 -31.31 17.68
N TYR A 382 7.81 -32.30 17.81
CA TYR A 382 6.45 -32.11 18.32
C TYR A 382 6.41 -31.46 19.71
N GLY A 383 5.63 -30.39 19.85
CA GLY A 383 5.47 -29.65 21.11
C GLY A 383 6.67 -28.75 21.47
N VAL A 384 7.70 -28.69 20.63
CA VAL A 384 8.87 -27.82 20.86
C VAL A 384 8.55 -26.40 20.40
N THR A 385 8.86 -25.42 21.24
CA THR A 385 8.85 -24.00 20.87
C THR A 385 10.11 -23.66 20.08
N ILE A 386 9.93 -23.12 18.88
CA ILE A 386 11.02 -22.75 17.97
C ILE A 386 11.00 -21.24 17.78
N GLU A 387 12.15 -20.60 17.98
CA GLU A 387 12.38 -19.22 17.57
C GLU A 387 12.80 -19.20 16.09
N VAL A 388 12.01 -18.56 15.25
CA VAL A 388 12.24 -18.47 13.81
C VAL A 388 12.59 -17.03 13.43
N GLU A 389 13.71 -16.86 12.73
CA GLU A 389 14.14 -15.63 12.08
C GLU A 389 14.07 -15.79 10.56
N VAL A 390 13.28 -14.95 9.89
CA VAL A 390 13.18 -14.91 8.44
C VAL A 390 14.38 -14.18 7.87
N ILE A 391 15.17 -14.87 7.05
CA ILE A 391 16.37 -14.33 6.42
C ILE A 391 16.01 -13.65 5.10
N ARG A 392 15.33 -14.38 4.19
CA ARG A 392 14.88 -13.81 2.90
C ARG A 392 13.74 -14.60 2.30
N ARG A 393 12.93 -13.92 1.50
CA ARG A 393 11.94 -14.56 0.63
C ARG A 393 12.62 -15.18 -0.59
N ILE A 394 12.23 -16.39 -0.94
CA ILE A 394 12.71 -17.12 -2.12
C ILE A 394 11.71 -16.94 -3.28
N ARG A 395 10.42 -17.19 -3.04
CA ARG A 395 9.37 -17.12 -4.09
C ARG A 395 7.95 -17.02 -3.54
N ASP A 396 7.00 -16.70 -4.43
CA ASP A 396 5.56 -16.88 -4.20
C ASP A 396 5.20 -18.38 -4.04
N VAL A 397 4.04 -18.64 -3.41
CA VAL A 397 3.40 -19.96 -3.41
C VAL A 397 2.92 -20.28 -4.84
N LYS A 398 3.27 -21.47 -5.34
CA LYS A 398 2.94 -21.94 -6.69
C LYS A 398 2.22 -23.29 -6.62
N LYS A 399 1.34 -23.54 -7.60
CA LYS A 399 0.76 -24.88 -7.83
C LYS A 399 1.72 -25.71 -8.67
N PHE A 400 1.78 -27.00 -8.37
CA PHE A 400 2.55 -27.96 -9.14
C PHE A 400 1.61 -29.02 -9.73
N PRO A 401 1.86 -29.48 -10.97
CA PRO A 401 1.01 -30.47 -11.62
C PRO A 401 1.10 -31.86 -10.97
N ASN A 402 2.20 -32.17 -10.30
CA ASN A 402 2.44 -33.46 -9.64
C ASN A 402 3.48 -33.34 -8.51
N ALA A 403 3.66 -34.43 -7.75
CA ALA A 403 4.59 -34.50 -6.63
C ALA A 403 6.06 -34.35 -7.05
N GLU A 404 6.45 -34.88 -8.22
CA GLU A 404 7.82 -34.78 -8.75
C GLU A 404 8.21 -33.33 -9.03
N ALA A 405 7.32 -32.55 -9.66
CA ALA A 405 7.53 -31.13 -9.93
C ALA A 405 7.68 -30.32 -8.63
N LEU A 406 6.87 -30.65 -7.60
CA LEU A 406 7.00 -30.05 -6.27
C LEU A 406 8.36 -30.41 -5.63
N GLN A 407 8.75 -31.68 -5.64
CA GLN A 407 10.06 -32.11 -5.11
C GLN A 407 11.21 -31.42 -5.83
N HIS A 408 11.15 -31.32 -7.17
CA HIS A 408 12.15 -30.64 -7.96
C HIS A 408 12.27 -29.17 -7.55
N GLN A 409 11.15 -28.47 -7.38
CA GLN A 409 11.16 -27.09 -6.91
C GLN A 409 11.74 -26.97 -5.50
N ILE A 410 11.39 -27.86 -4.56
CA ILE A 410 11.93 -27.82 -3.20
C ILE A 410 13.46 -27.99 -3.24
N ARG A 411 13.99 -28.91 -4.07
CA ARG A 411 15.45 -29.05 -4.24
C ARG A 411 16.10 -27.79 -4.80
N GLN A 412 15.45 -27.09 -5.73
CA GLN A 412 15.93 -25.79 -6.21
C GLN A 412 15.90 -24.73 -5.10
N ASP A 413 14.83 -24.69 -4.31
CA ASP A 413 14.70 -23.77 -3.18
C ASP A 413 15.78 -24.05 -2.11
N LEU A 414 16.18 -25.30 -1.92
CA LEU A 414 17.27 -25.67 -1.00
C LEU A 414 18.64 -25.18 -1.47
N LYS A 415 18.91 -25.11 -2.78
CA LYS A 415 20.15 -24.51 -3.29
C LYS A 415 20.30 -23.02 -2.93
N GLU A 416 19.20 -22.35 -2.58
CA GLU A 416 19.26 -20.97 -2.08
C GLU A 416 19.82 -20.87 -0.65
N LEU A 417 19.90 -21.97 0.11
CA LEU A 417 20.60 -22.03 1.41
C LEU A 417 22.11 -21.89 1.25
N GLU A 418 22.68 -22.48 0.18
CA GLU A 418 24.13 -22.50 -0.07
C GLU A 418 24.68 -21.13 -0.49
N LYS A 419 23.84 -20.29 -1.10
CA LYS A 419 24.21 -18.93 -1.55
C LYS A 419 24.30 -17.90 -0.41
N VAL A 420 23.92 -18.27 0.81
CA VAL A 420 23.96 -17.42 1.99
C VAL A 420 25.14 -17.90 2.85
N GLN A 421 26.36 -17.62 2.40
CA GLN A 421 27.55 -17.69 3.26
C GLN A 421 27.77 -16.33 3.93
#